data_AF-A0A1V5N6B5-F1
#
_entry.id   AF-A0A1V5N6B5-F1
#
_cell.length_a   1.000
_cell.length_b   1.000
_cell.length_c   1.000
_cell.angle_alpha   90.00
_cell.angle_beta   90.00
_cell.angle_gamma   90.00
#
_symmetry.space_group_name_H-M   'P 1'
#
loop_
_entity.id
_entity.type
_entity.pdbx_description
1 polymer ?
#
loop_
_entity_poly.entity_id
_entity_poly.type
_entity_poly.pdbx_seq_one_letter_code
_entity_poly.pdbx_strand_id
1 'polypeptide(L)'
;MQVDDFDISDDDHINDPIEVADATTFSIVFSPSGKIVTHKLRVRNKAAENNPTTPNQSDYDDVFNSPDNITKNNTGLFVQDDYDQLGYDEEQSRKKFKIYDSDKLKKMNKEERYTEYLEKIKFICLNPYTGEIVKKN
;
A
#
# COMPACT_ATOMS: atom_id res chain seq x y z
N MET A 1 -22.33 3.82 -0.62
CA MET A 1 -21.15 3.62 -1.48
C MET A 1 -20.48 2.35 -0.99
N GLN A 2 -20.74 1.25 -1.69
CA GLN A 2 -20.08 -0.03 -1.45
C GLN A 2 -18.68 0.17 -2.03
N VAL A 3 -17.69 0.20 -1.15
CA VAL A 3 -16.29 0.39 -1.53
C VAL A 3 -15.79 -1.04 -1.65
N ASP A 4 -15.69 -1.52 -2.88
CA ASP A 4 -15.10 -2.83 -3.15
C ASP A 4 -13.64 -2.74 -2.69
N ASP A 5 -13.36 -3.46 -1.62
CA ASP A 5 -12.11 -3.49 -0.88
C ASP A 5 -11.38 -4.74 -1.40
N PHE A 6 -10.97 -4.71 -2.67
CA PHE A 6 -10.39 -5.85 -3.37
C PHE A 6 -9.16 -5.42 -4.12
N ASP A 7 -8.00 -5.95 -3.73
CA ASP A 7 -6.84 -6.01 -4.61
C ASP A 7 -6.33 -7.44 -4.82
N ILE A 8 -6.68 -8.41 -3.95
CA ILE A 8 -6.36 -9.84 -4.19
C ILE A 8 -7.53 -10.73 -3.73
N SER A 9 -8.16 -11.43 -4.68
CA SER A 9 -9.36 -12.27 -4.46
C SER A 9 -9.18 -13.75 -4.78
N ASP A 10 -8.07 -14.12 -5.38
CA ASP A 10 -7.82 -15.43 -5.96
C ASP A 10 -6.31 -15.73 -6.03
N ASP A 11 -5.98 -16.91 -6.51
CA ASP A 11 -4.61 -17.39 -6.67
C ASP A 11 -3.93 -16.91 -7.97
N ASP A 12 -4.69 -16.37 -8.93
CA ASP A 12 -4.20 -16.16 -10.30
C ASP A 12 -3.14 -15.06 -10.35
N HIS A 13 -3.32 -13.98 -9.57
CA HIS A 13 -2.45 -12.80 -9.60
C HIS A 13 -1.73 -12.54 -8.27
N ILE A 14 -1.93 -13.37 -7.24
CA ILE A 14 -1.36 -13.15 -5.90
C ILE A 14 0.18 -13.15 -5.87
N ASN A 15 0.82 -13.67 -6.92
CA ASN A 15 2.27 -13.73 -7.05
C ASN A 15 2.82 -12.70 -8.04
N ASP A 16 1.96 -11.93 -8.70
CA ASP A 16 2.38 -10.94 -9.66
C ASP A 16 3.10 -9.79 -8.94
N PRO A 17 4.29 -9.38 -9.41
CA PRO A 17 5.07 -8.36 -8.72
C PRO A 17 4.32 -7.04 -8.48
N ILE A 18 3.42 -6.67 -9.41
CA ILE A 18 2.59 -5.46 -9.33
C ILE A 18 1.58 -5.60 -8.18
N GLU A 19 0.83 -6.70 -8.14
CA GLU A 19 -0.15 -6.99 -7.07
C GLU A 19 0.51 -7.13 -5.70
N VAL A 20 1.71 -7.73 -5.65
CA VAL A 20 2.49 -7.82 -4.41
C VAL A 20 2.98 -6.45 -3.96
N ALA A 21 3.44 -5.60 -4.89
CA ALA A 21 3.86 -4.24 -4.56
C ALA A 21 2.69 -3.46 -3.96
N ASP A 22 1.56 -3.41 -4.67
CA ASP A 22 0.33 -2.73 -4.23
C ASP A 22 -0.13 -3.25 -2.87
N ALA A 23 -0.27 -4.56 -2.69
CA ALA A 23 -0.76 -5.14 -1.43
C ALA A 23 0.19 -4.97 -0.22
N THR A 24 1.47 -4.64 -0.44
CA THR A 24 2.45 -4.44 0.65
C THR A 24 2.59 -2.99 1.11
N THR A 25 2.07 -2.05 0.33
CA THR A 25 1.96 -0.64 0.69
C THR A 25 0.53 -0.31 1.06
N PHE A 26 0.33 0.43 2.15
CA PHE A 26 -1.02 0.86 2.52
C PHE A 26 -0.97 2.10 3.41
N SER A 27 -2.06 2.86 3.34
CA SER A 27 -2.21 4.09 4.12
C SER A 27 -3.33 3.99 5.16
N ILE A 28 -3.08 4.53 6.36
CA ILE A 28 -4.09 4.71 7.42
C ILE A 28 -4.26 6.21 7.66
N VAL A 29 -5.48 6.71 7.48
CA VAL A 29 -5.77 8.15 7.60
C VAL A 29 -6.64 8.42 8.81
N PHE A 30 -6.22 9.37 9.63
CA PHE A 30 -7.01 9.92 10.73
C PHE A 30 -7.53 11.31 10.34
N SER A 31 -8.83 11.53 10.51
CA SER A 31 -9.46 12.85 10.38
C SER A 31 -8.94 13.82 11.47
N PRO A 32 -9.15 15.14 11.31
CA PRO A 32 -8.82 16.12 12.35
C PRO A 32 -9.47 15.85 13.72
N SER A 33 -10.56 15.08 13.75
CA SER A 33 -11.23 14.66 14.98
C SER A 33 -10.62 13.41 15.64
N GLY A 34 -9.52 12.88 15.09
CA GLY A 34 -8.87 11.65 15.56
C GLY A 34 -9.54 10.36 15.08
N LYS A 35 -10.53 10.44 14.18
CA LYS A 35 -11.22 9.24 13.66
C LYS A 35 -10.52 8.64 12.44
N ILE A 36 -10.33 7.32 12.40
CA ILE A 36 -9.94 6.60 11.17
C ILE A 36 -11.00 6.81 10.10
N VAL A 37 -10.57 7.23 8.92
CA VAL A 37 -11.42 7.47 7.75
C VAL A 37 -10.87 6.79 6.51
N THR A 38 -11.79 6.40 5.63
CA THR A 38 -11.49 5.84 4.31
C THR A 38 -11.43 7.00 3.31
N HIS A 39 -10.27 7.27 2.74
CA HIS A 39 -10.01 8.35 1.78
C HIS A 39 -9.10 7.86 0.65
N LYS A 40 -9.35 8.32 -0.58
CA LYS A 40 -8.42 8.08 -1.69
C LYS A 40 -7.25 9.02 -1.55
N LEU A 41 -6.04 8.54 -1.77
CA LEU A 41 -4.83 9.30 -1.53
C LEU A 41 -3.75 8.92 -2.52
N ARG A 42 -2.88 9.89 -2.77
CA ARG A 42 -1.64 9.71 -3.53
C ARG A 42 -0.47 10.17 -2.67
N VAL A 43 0.58 9.38 -2.66
CA VAL A 43 1.87 9.67 -2.06
C VAL A 43 2.78 10.24 -3.14
N ARG A 44 3.11 11.52 -3.02
CA ARG A 44 3.91 12.25 -4.01
C ARG A 44 5.04 13.04 -3.35
N ASN A 45 6.02 13.43 -4.17
CA ASN A 45 7.03 14.39 -3.75
C ASN A 45 6.39 15.72 -3.27
N LYS A 46 7.13 16.50 -2.48
CA LYS A 46 6.69 17.80 -1.90
C LYS A 46 6.04 18.77 -2.88
N ALA A 47 6.45 18.81 -4.15
CA ALA A 47 5.82 19.68 -5.15
C ALA A 47 4.69 19.03 -5.96
N ALA A 48 4.37 17.77 -5.68
CA ALA A 48 3.37 16.98 -6.39
C ALA A 48 3.60 16.92 -7.92
N GLU A 49 4.87 16.97 -8.35
CA GLU A 49 5.25 16.89 -9.75
C GLU A 49 5.16 15.43 -10.22
N ASN A 50 4.59 15.24 -11.42
CA ASN A 50 4.50 13.92 -12.04
C ASN A 50 5.81 13.58 -12.76
N ASN A 51 6.42 12.46 -12.38
CA ASN A 51 7.62 11.90 -12.99
C ASN A 51 8.77 12.89 -13.23
N PRO A 52 9.22 13.64 -12.19
CA PRO A 52 10.34 14.56 -12.33
C PRO A 52 11.62 13.80 -12.69
N THR A 53 12.32 14.20 -13.75
CA THR A 53 13.58 13.53 -14.17
C THR A 53 14.84 14.30 -13.77
N THR A 54 14.67 15.52 -13.26
CA THR A 54 15.75 16.40 -12.81
C THR A 54 15.49 16.90 -11.40
N PRO A 55 16.52 17.03 -10.55
CA PRO A 55 16.40 17.65 -9.25
C PRO A 55 16.37 19.16 -9.44
N ASN A 56 15.20 19.75 -9.71
CA ASN A 56 15.04 21.19 -9.66
C ASN A 56 14.98 21.65 -8.19
N GLN A 57 15.41 22.88 -7.93
CA GLN A 57 15.66 23.43 -6.58
C GLN A 57 14.43 23.46 -5.64
N SER A 58 13.23 23.12 -6.12
CA SER A 58 11.99 22.99 -5.35
C SER A 58 11.70 21.57 -4.83
N ASP A 59 12.46 20.56 -5.26
CA ASP A 59 11.98 19.16 -5.33
C ASP A 59 12.92 18.11 -4.74
N TYR A 60 13.83 18.52 -3.85
CA TYR A 60 14.55 17.58 -2.98
C TYR A 60 13.61 17.05 -1.89
N ASP A 61 12.58 16.35 -2.33
CA ASP A 61 11.93 15.38 -1.48
C ASP A 61 12.89 14.21 -1.30
N ASP A 62 13.39 14.10 -0.08
CA ASP A 62 14.31 13.09 0.41
C ASP A 62 13.58 11.80 0.81
N VAL A 63 12.26 11.77 0.74
CA VAL A 63 11.42 10.61 1.08
C VAL A 63 10.81 10.01 -0.18
N PHE A 64 9.92 10.73 -0.88
CA PHE A 64 9.21 10.22 -2.06
C PHE A 64 9.63 10.95 -3.34
N ASN A 65 9.99 10.21 -4.39
CA ASN A 65 10.43 10.80 -5.65
C ASN A 65 10.24 9.86 -6.84
N SER A 66 10.59 10.32 -8.04
CA SER A 66 10.60 9.46 -9.24
C SER A 66 11.71 8.40 -9.18
N PRO A 67 11.55 7.26 -9.88
CA PRO A 67 12.62 6.25 -10.00
C PRO A 67 13.93 6.82 -10.55
N ASP A 68 13.85 7.77 -11.48
CA ASP A 68 15.01 8.42 -12.07
C ASP A 68 15.76 9.30 -11.05
N ASN A 69 15.04 10.09 -10.26
CA ASN A 69 15.68 10.90 -9.22
C ASN A 69 16.30 10.05 -8.11
N ILE A 70 15.66 8.93 -7.74
CA ILE A 70 16.19 7.99 -6.75
C ILE A 70 17.47 7.34 -7.29
N THR A 71 17.42 6.78 -8.50
CA THR A 71 18.51 5.94 -9.03
C THR A 71 19.67 6.73 -9.63
N LYS A 72 19.41 7.85 -10.31
CA LYS A 72 20.42 8.63 -11.04
C LYS A 72 20.94 9.81 -10.22
N ASN A 73 20.06 10.43 -9.44
CA ASN A 73 20.36 11.67 -8.70
C ASN A 73 20.48 11.45 -7.19
N ASN A 74 20.33 10.20 -6.72
CA ASN A 74 20.39 9.83 -5.29
C ASN A 74 19.50 10.73 -4.40
N THR A 75 18.29 11.02 -4.90
CA THR A 75 17.31 11.89 -4.25
C THR A 75 16.00 11.14 -4.06
N GLY A 76 15.52 11.07 -2.81
CA GLY A 76 14.38 10.24 -2.43
C GLY A 76 14.79 8.84 -1.97
N LEU A 77 13.91 8.19 -1.21
CA LEU A 77 14.09 6.83 -0.68
C LEU A 77 13.05 5.86 -1.24
N PHE A 78 11.84 6.35 -1.51
CA PHE A 78 10.69 5.59 -1.96
C PHE A 78 10.14 6.17 -3.26
N VAL A 79 9.66 5.30 -4.13
CA VAL A 79 9.01 5.70 -5.38
C VAL A 79 7.67 6.36 -5.02
N GLN A 80 7.38 7.52 -5.62
CA GLN A 80 6.07 8.15 -5.52
C GLN A 80 5.02 7.43 -6.37
N ASP A 81 3.74 7.64 -6.06
CA ASP A 81 2.65 7.23 -6.94
C ASP A 81 2.73 8.00 -8.26
N ASP A 82 2.29 7.35 -9.34
CA ASP A 82 2.22 7.79 -10.77
C ASP A 82 2.74 6.69 -11.73
N TYR A 83 3.01 5.50 -11.22
CA TYR A 83 3.57 4.37 -11.96
C TYR A 83 2.67 3.15 -11.77
N ASP A 84 1.49 3.17 -12.40
CA ASP A 84 0.50 2.07 -12.38
C ASP A 84 1.11 0.74 -12.84
N GLN A 85 2.00 0.78 -13.81
CA GLN A 85 2.76 -0.37 -14.31
C GLN A 85 3.70 -0.99 -13.26
N LEU A 86 3.94 -0.31 -12.14
CA LEU A 86 4.74 -0.78 -11.02
C LEU A 86 3.90 -1.07 -9.76
N GLY A 87 2.58 -0.87 -9.82
CA GLY A 87 1.69 -0.99 -8.65
C GLY A 87 1.75 0.21 -7.72
N TYR A 88 2.12 1.40 -8.23
CA TYR A 88 2.18 2.64 -7.45
C TYR A 88 1.21 3.67 -8.03
N ASP A 89 -0.06 3.53 -7.68
CA ASP A 89 -1.14 4.43 -8.09
C ASP A 89 -1.96 4.95 -6.89
N GLU A 90 -3.08 5.60 -7.18
CA GLU A 90 -3.93 6.18 -6.14
C GLU A 90 -4.68 5.10 -5.37
N GLU A 91 -4.27 4.85 -4.13
CA GLU A 91 -4.89 3.83 -3.30
C GLU A 91 -5.96 4.36 -2.34
N GLN A 92 -6.80 3.45 -1.86
CA GLN A 92 -7.80 3.71 -0.82
C GLN A 92 -7.22 3.44 0.57
N SER A 93 -7.29 4.40 1.49
CA SER A 93 -6.85 4.16 2.87
C SER A 93 -7.60 3.01 3.55
N ARG A 94 -6.87 2.21 4.33
CA ARG A 94 -7.36 0.99 4.97
C ARG A 94 -7.75 1.22 6.42
N LYS A 95 -8.73 0.44 6.89
CA LYS A 95 -9.22 0.44 8.30
C LYS A 95 -9.19 -0.94 8.96
N LYS A 96 -8.80 -1.96 8.19
CA LYS A 96 -8.67 -3.36 8.58
C LYS A 96 -7.62 -4.00 7.68
N PHE A 97 -6.97 -5.05 8.17
CA PHE A 97 -5.93 -5.76 7.42
C PHE A 97 -5.88 -7.23 7.85
N LYS A 98 -5.28 -8.09 7.02
CA LYS A 98 -4.92 -9.46 7.39
C LYS A 98 -3.44 -9.47 7.77
N ILE A 99 -3.10 -9.95 8.97
CA ILE A 99 -1.70 -10.26 9.32
C ILE A 99 -1.48 -11.75 9.05
N TYR A 100 -0.48 -12.06 8.23
CA TYR A 100 -0.09 -13.43 7.92
C TYR A 100 1.33 -13.72 8.40
N ASP A 101 1.66 -15.01 8.50
CA ASP A 101 3.00 -15.50 8.82
C ASP A 101 3.77 -15.69 7.52
N SER A 102 4.85 -14.91 7.35
CA SER A 102 5.64 -14.93 6.12
C SER A 102 6.31 -16.27 5.85
N ASP A 103 6.71 -17.00 6.90
CA ASP A 103 7.41 -18.27 6.74
C ASP A 103 6.44 -19.38 6.35
N LYS A 104 5.19 -19.32 6.84
CA LYS A 104 4.12 -20.21 6.38
C LYS A 104 3.77 -19.93 4.92
N LEU A 105 3.55 -18.68 4.55
CA LEU A 105 3.21 -18.30 3.17
C LEU A 105 4.31 -18.73 2.17
N LYS A 106 5.59 -18.58 2.55
CA LYS A 106 6.74 -18.99 1.71
C LYS A 106 6.82 -20.50 1.47
N LYS A 107 6.36 -21.32 2.42
CA LYS A 107 6.37 -22.79 2.33
C LYS A 107 5.19 -23.36 1.56
N MET A 108 4.17 -22.55 1.30
CA MET A 108 2.98 -22.96 0.54
C MET A 108 3.25 -22.98 -0.96
N ASN A 109 2.49 -23.81 -1.67
CA ASN A 109 2.42 -23.77 -3.12
C ASN A 109 1.98 -22.37 -3.56
N LYS A 110 2.69 -21.79 -4.54
CA LYS A 110 2.44 -20.42 -5.02
C LYS A 110 1.02 -20.28 -5.59
N GLU A 111 0.55 -21.31 -6.28
CA GLU A 111 -0.74 -21.36 -6.98
C GLU A 111 -1.95 -21.55 -6.04
N GLU A 112 -1.73 -21.67 -4.73
CA GLU A 112 -2.78 -21.96 -3.74
C GLU A 112 -2.67 -21.04 -2.51
N ARG A 113 -1.84 -19.99 -2.57
CA ARG A 113 -1.56 -19.12 -1.40
C ARG A 113 -2.78 -18.39 -0.89
N TYR A 114 -3.66 -17.97 -1.79
CA TYR A 114 -4.88 -17.29 -1.43
C TYR A 114 -5.86 -18.27 -0.79
N THR A 115 -6.30 -19.26 -1.57
CA THR A 115 -7.36 -20.20 -1.18
C THR A 115 -6.97 -21.05 0.01
N GLU A 116 -5.73 -21.55 0.07
CA GLU A 116 -5.31 -22.43 1.16
C GLU A 116 -4.92 -21.70 2.44
N TYR A 117 -4.63 -20.39 2.38
CA TYR A 117 -4.15 -19.65 3.55
C TYR A 117 -4.72 -18.26 3.74
N LEU A 118 -4.46 -17.33 2.84
CA LEU A 118 -4.79 -15.91 3.08
C LEU A 118 -6.29 -15.68 3.18
N GLU A 119 -7.12 -16.42 2.44
CA GLU A 119 -8.58 -16.39 2.56
C GLU A 119 -9.04 -16.73 3.98
N LYS A 120 -8.40 -17.73 4.60
CA LYS A 120 -8.76 -18.29 5.92
C LYS A 120 -8.34 -17.38 7.08
N ILE A 121 -7.51 -16.37 6.85
CA ILE A 121 -7.08 -15.41 7.87
C ILE A 121 -8.18 -14.38 8.13
N LYS A 122 -8.52 -14.19 9.42
CA LYS A 122 -9.48 -13.16 9.83
C LYS A 122 -8.88 -11.77 9.69
N PHE A 123 -9.71 -10.82 9.25
CA PHE A 123 -9.36 -9.41 9.32
C PHE A 123 -9.20 -8.96 10.77
N ILE A 124 -8.17 -8.16 10.99
CA ILE A 124 -7.94 -7.38 12.18
C ILE A 124 -8.47 -5.99 11.91
N CYS A 125 -9.42 -5.54 12.75
CA CYS A 125 -9.99 -4.20 12.64
C CYS A 125 -9.30 -3.25 13.62
N LEU A 126 -9.14 -2.00 13.21
CA LEU A 126 -8.69 -0.93 14.08
C LEU A 126 -9.88 -0.20 14.71
N ASN A 127 -9.73 0.20 15.96
CA ASN A 127 -10.66 1.08 16.65
C ASN A 127 -10.60 2.44 15.95
N PRO A 128 -11.72 2.97 15.43
CA PRO A 128 -11.69 4.21 14.68
C PRO A 128 -11.27 5.41 15.54
N TYR A 129 -11.38 5.37 16.87
CA TYR A 129 -11.05 6.49 17.74
C TYR A 129 -9.65 6.40 18.35
N THR A 130 -9.16 5.18 18.62
CA THR A 130 -7.88 4.98 19.33
C THR A 130 -6.77 4.47 18.42
N GLY A 131 -7.10 3.96 17.23
CA GLY A 131 -6.12 3.29 16.35
C GLY A 131 -5.68 1.91 16.85
N GLU A 132 -6.21 1.45 17.99
CA GLU A 132 -5.83 0.16 18.58
C GLU A 132 -6.51 -1.02 17.87
N ILE A 133 -5.86 -2.18 17.88
CA ILE A 133 -6.45 -3.42 17.35
C ILE A 133 -7.64 -3.85 18.20
N VAL A 134 -8.81 -3.97 17.56
CA VAL A 134 -10.02 -4.52 18.19
C VAL A 134 -10.02 -6.03 18.04
N LYS A 135 -9.83 -6.74 19.16
CA LYS A 135 -10.10 -8.17 19.21
C LYS A 135 -11.62 -8.39 19.18
N LYS A 136 -12.14 -8.92 18.08
CA LYS A 136 -13.50 -9.49 18.08
C LYS A 136 -13.42 -10.86 18.76
N ASN A 137 -14.01 -10.95 19.95
CA ASN A 137 -14.26 -12.22 20.64
C ASN A 137 -15.27 -13.05 19.84
#